data_AF-T0Y4A9-F1
#
_entry.id   AF-T0Y4A9-F1
#
_cell.length_a   1.000
_cell.length_b   1.000
_cell.length_c   1.000
_cell.angle_alpha   90.00
_cell.angle_beta   90.00
_cell.angle_gamma   90.00
#
_symmetry.space_group_name_H-M   'P 1'
#
loop_
_entity.id
_entity.type
_entity.pdbx_description
1 polymer ?
#
loop_
_entity_poly.entity_id
_entity_poly.type
_entity_poly.pdbx_seq_one_letter_code
_entity_poly.pdbx_strand_id
1 'polypeptide(L)'
;NEPRLNRVSGWAQVGGDSIAHSSGKGYTLAGVVNLPIGHHLAFRVAAKYDDQPGWINVYGLLKRTNPGVSGVPLLANPSDPVDSSGIYGHRTDWNYEKTFTGRAALLWQPTESFKALLAILHSGLRGDGGPQVNPSFPGGVSPLDPNVTLPPGGPYQEFSQV
;
A
#
# COMPACT_ATOMS: atom_id res chain seq x y z
N ASN A 1 22.70 0.37 -11.38
CA ASN A 1 21.47 0.68 -12.14
C ASN A 1 21.60 2.05 -12.80
N GLU A 2 22.62 2.22 -13.62
CA GLU A 2 23.00 3.51 -14.23
C GLU A 2 22.68 3.51 -15.74
N PRO A 3 22.41 4.67 -16.34
CA PRO A 3 22.28 4.79 -17.79
C PRO A 3 23.56 4.39 -18.52
N ARG A 4 23.43 3.90 -19.77
CA ARG A 4 24.54 3.50 -20.65
C ARG A 4 24.55 4.36 -21.91
N LEU A 5 25.70 4.92 -22.27
CA LEU A 5 25.90 5.87 -23.38
C LEU A 5 25.95 5.24 -24.78
N ASN A 6 26.10 3.91 -24.88
CA ASN A 6 26.47 3.25 -26.14
C ASN A 6 25.41 2.28 -26.66
N ARG A 7 24.28 2.13 -25.97
CA ARG A 7 23.27 1.15 -26.35
C ARG A 7 21.87 1.50 -25.88
N VAL A 8 20.92 1.48 -26.81
CA VAL A 8 19.50 1.37 -26.47
C VAL A 8 19.24 -0.04 -25.93
N SER A 9 18.72 -0.14 -24.71
CA SER A 9 18.41 -1.44 -24.11
C SER A 9 17.23 -1.33 -23.18
N GLY A 10 16.52 -2.43 -22.98
CA GLY A 10 15.40 -2.47 -22.07
C GLY A 10 14.84 -3.87 -21.91
N TRP A 11 13.92 -3.99 -20.99
CA TRP A 11 13.10 -5.19 -20.81
C TRP A 11 11.73 -4.77 -20.29
N ALA A 12 10.75 -5.64 -20.52
CA ALA A 12 9.41 -5.52 -19.96
C ALA A 12 9.00 -6.88 -19.40
N GLN A 13 8.22 -6.86 -18.32
CA GLN A 13 7.65 -8.02 -17.66
C GLN A 13 6.17 -7.74 -17.40
N VAL A 14 5.35 -8.73 -17.69
CA VAL A 14 3.92 -8.75 -17.35
C VAL A 14 3.67 -10.03 -16.55
N GLY A 15 2.95 -9.90 -15.44
CA GLY A 15 2.52 -11.01 -14.61
C GLY A 15 1.03 -10.90 -14.33
N GLY A 16 0.38 -12.04 -14.12
CA GLY A 16 -0.98 -12.12 -13.64
C GLY A 16 -1.09 -13.23 -12.62
N ASP A 17 -1.90 -13.02 -11.59
CA ASP A 17 -2.06 -13.94 -10.48
C ASP A 17 -3.53 -14.01 -10.00
N SER A 18 -3.80 -15.03 -9.20
CA SER A 18 -5.06 -15.17 -8.49
C SER A 18 -4.77 -15.61 -7.08
N ILE A 19 -5.37 -14.91 -6.13
CA ILE A 19 -5.22 -15.19 -4.70
C ILE A 19 -6.40 -16.04 -4.25
N ALA A 20 -6.14 -17.05 -3.42
CA ALA A 20 -7.21 -17.86 -2.83
C ALA A 20 -8.17 -16.97 -2.04
N HIS A 21 -9.47 -17.23 -2.14
CA HIS A 21 -10.54 -16.45 -1.50
C HIS A 21 -10.71 -14.99 -1.97
N SER A 22 -9.96 -14.57 -2.98
CA SER A 22 -10.19 -13.32 -3.73
C SER A 22 -11.12 -13.58 -4.92
N SER A 23 -12.10 -12.69 -5.16
CA SER A 23 -12.86 -12.68 -6.42
C SER A 23 -12.16 -11.90 -7.55
N GLY A 24 -11.15 -11.09 -7.21
CA GLY A 24 -10.32 -10.33 -8.13
C GLY A 24 -9.12 -11.10 -8.72
N LYS A 25 -8.46 -10.48 -9.71
CA LYS A 25 -7.20 -10.92 -10.32
C LYS A 25 -6.10 -9.91 -10.04
N GLY A 26 -4.91 -10.40 -9.71
CA GLY A 26 -3.73 -9.57 -9.57
C GLY A 26 -2.97 -9.45 -10.88
N TYR A 27 -2.21 -8.36 -11.00
CA TYR A 27 -1.29 -8.19 -12.12
C TYR A 27 -0.10 -7.32 -11.75
N THR A 28 1.01 -7.61 -12.41
CA THR A 28 2.26 -6.87 -12.29
C THR A 28 2.71 -6.41 -13.66
N LEU A 29 3.09 -5.14 -13.76
CA LEU A 29 3.75 -4.56 -14.93
C LEU A 29 5.08 -3.99 -14.50
N ALA A 30 6.17 -4.42 -15.11
CA ALA A 30 7.48 -3.86 -14.84
C ALA A 30 8.25 -3.64 -16.14
N GLY A 31 9.12 -2.63 -16.15
CA GLY A 31 9.96 -2.40 -17.30
C GLY A 31 11.06 -1.41 -17.04
N VAL A 32 12.08 -1.50 -17.89
CA VAL A 32 13.23 -0.60 -17.86
C VAL A 32 13.63 -0.27 -19.29
N VAL A 33 13.96 0.99 -19.53
CA VAL A 33 14.48 1.45 -20.81
C VAL A 33 15.71 2.33 -20.56
N ASN A 34 16.72 2.15 -21.39
CA ASN A 34 17.94 2.91 -21.46
C ASN A 34 18.07 3.54 -22.85
N LEU A 35 18.25 4.85 -22.90
CA LEU A 35 18.34 5.65 -24.11
C LEU A 35 19.62 6.49 -24.08
N PRO A 36 20.64 6.13 -24.85
CA PRO A 36 21.73 7.05 -25.18
C PRO A 36 21.20 8.31 -25.88
N ILE A 37 21.75 9.47 -25.51
CA ILE A 37 21.45 10.77 -26.13
C ILE A 37 22.79 11.35 -26.58
N GLY A 38 23.14 11.12 -27.85
CA GLY A 38 24.47 11.42 -28.36
C GLY A 38 25.56 10.59 -27.67
N HIS A 39 26.76 11.16 -27.55
CA HIS A 39 27.94 10.46 -27.03
C HIS A 39 28.16 10.65 -25.52
N HIS A 40 27.52 11.67 -24.92
CA HIS A 40 27.84 12.12 -23.57
C HIS A 40 26.65 12.09 -22.62
N LEU A 41 25.43 11.87 -23.10
CA LEU A 41 24.25 11.78 -22.26
C LEU A 41 23.60 10.40 -22.39
N ALA A 42 23.05 9.90 -21.30
CA ALA A 42 22.17 8.74 -21.33
C ALA A 42 21.06 8.88 -20.31
N PHE A 43 19.84 8.59 -20.72
CA PHE A 43 18.66 8.57 -19.88
C PHE A 43 18.24 7.12 -19.61
N ARG A 44 17.85 6.81 -18.38
CA ARG A 44 17.30 5.51 -18.01
C ARG A 44 16.09 5.69 -17.12
N VAL A 45 15.00 5.01 -17.47
CA VAL A 45 13.78 4.96 -16.67
C VAL A 45 13.43 3.52 -16.34
N ALA A 46 13.01 3.28 -15.11
CA ALA A 46 12.53 2.00 -14.60
C ALA A 46 11.20 2.25 -13.88
N ALA A 47 10.20 1.41 -14.12
CA ALA A 47 8.93 1.47 -13.41
C ALA A 47 8.41 0.06 -13.12
N LYS A 48 7.74 -0.08 -11.98
CA LYS A 48 6.95 -1.26 -11.60
C LYS A 48 5.60 -0.77 -11.07
N TYR A 49 4.53 -1.41 -11.52
CA TYR A 49 3.20 -1.31 -10.97
C TYR A 49 2.73 -2.71 -10.58
N ASP A 50 2.12 -2.81 -9.40
CA ASP A 50 1.66 -4.06 -8.80
C ASP A 50 0.24 -3.83 -8.27
N ASP A 51 -0.73 -4.64 -8.71
CA ASP A 51 -2.11 -4.63 -8.23
C ASP A 51 -2.41 -5.99 -7.62
N GLN A 52 -2.47 -6.03 -6.29
CA GLN A 52 -2.77 -7.21 -5.53
C GLN A 52 -4.24 -7.14 -5.06
N PRO A 53 -5.09 -8.08 -5.47
CA PRO A 53 -6.49 -8.06 -5.07
C PRO A 53 -6.63 -8.42 -3.58
N GLY A 54 -7.66 -7.89 -2.93
CA GLY A 54 -7.96 -8.27 -1.56
C GLY A 54 -8.54 -9.69 -1.49
N TRP A 55 -8.33 -10.36 -0.36
CA TRP A 55 -8.68 -11.78 -0.19
C TRP A 55 -9.53 -12.05 1.06
N ILE A 56 -9.85 -11.00 1.82
CA ILE A 56 -10.58 -11.13 3.08
C ILE A 56 -12.04 -10.73 2.87
N ASN A 57 -12.95 -11.68 3.08
CA ASN A 57 -14.38 -11.40 3.20
C ASN A 57 -14.72 -11.15 4.66
N VAL A 58 -15.01 -9.90 5.01
CA VAL A 58 -15.36 -9.49 6.37
C VAL A 58 -16.86 -9.37 6.51
N TYR A 59 -17.39 -9.98 7.57
CA TYR A 59 -18.79 -9.96 7.93
C TYR A 59 -18.96 -9.23 9.28
N GLY A 60 -20.15 -8.70 9.54
CA GLY A 60 -20.44 -8.04 10.81
C GLY A 60 -19.79 -6.67 10.95
N LEU A 61 -19.58 -5.93 9.86
CA LEU A 61 -19.06 -4.58 9.93
C LEU A 61 -20.13 -3.61 10.38
N LEU A 62 -19.93 -3.00 11.53
CA LEU A 62 -20.81 -1.94 12.01
C LEU A 62 -20.71 -0.74 11.07
N LYS A 63 -21.83 -0.36 10.44
CA LYS A 63 -21.90 0.80 9.56
C LYS A 63 -21.72 2.05 10.39
N ARG A 64 -20.95 3.00 9.86
CA ARG A 64 -20.64 4.27 10.52
C ARG A 64 -20.95 5.43 9.59
N THR A 65 -21.15 6.61 10.15
CA THR A 65 -21.40 7.85 9.37
C THR A 65 -20.28 8.18 8.38
N ASN A 66 -19.04 7.74 8.66
CA ASN A 66 -17.89 7.84 7.77
C ASN A 66 -16.87 6.71 8.07
N PRO A 67 -15.92 6.43 7.15
CA PRO A 67 -14.95 5.34 7.34
C PRO A 67 -13.78 5.69 8.28
N GLY A 68 -13.62 6.96 8.67
CA GLY A 68 -12.54 7.40 9.56
C GLY A 68 -12.76 7.01 11.02
N VAL A 69 -11.77 7.20 11.88
CA VAL A 69 -11.85 6.83 13.32
C VAL A 69 -12.95 7.56 14.08
N SER A 70 -13.40 8.72 13.59
CA SER A 70 -14.51 9.51 14.15
C SER A 70 -15.89 9.09 13.67
N GLY A 71 -15.99 8.05 12.82
CA GLY A 71 -17.27 7.51 12.36
C GLY A 71 -18.10 6.99 13.54
N VAL A 72 -19.30 7.53 13.71
CA VAL A 72 -20.26 7.10 14.74
C VAL A 72 -21.07 5.91 14.20
N PRO A 73 -21.28 4.84 14.97
CA PRO A 73 -22.16 3.74 14.59
C PRO A 73 -23.57 4.18 14.16
N LEU A 74 -24.07 3.59 13.08
CA LEU A 74 -25.45 3.75 12.64
C LEU A 74 -26.33 2.68 13.30
N LEU A 75 -27.43 3.13 13.90
CA LEU A 75 -28.42 2.27 14.56
C LEU A 75 -29.61 2.03 13.64
N ALA A 76 -30.29 0.90 13.81
CA ALA A 76 -31.51 0.58 13.07
C ALA A 76 -32.64 1.60 13.38
N ASN A 77 -32.69 2.09 14.62
CA ASN A 77 -33.52 3.19 15.06
C ASN A 77 -32.65 4.28 15.72
N PRO A 78 -32.31 5.36 15.01
CA PRO A 78 -31.48 6.44 15.55
C PRO A 78 -32.11 7.21 16.72
N SER A 79 -33.43 7.10 16.92
CA SER A 79 -34.12 7.77 18.03
C SER A 79 -34.04 6.99 19.35
N ASP A 80 -33.54 5.76 19.31
CA ASP A 80 -33.37 4.87 20.46
C ASP A 80 -31.90 4.41 20.55
N PRO A 81 -31.01 5.25 21.10
CA PRO A 81 -29.58 4.99 21.12
C PRO A 81 -29.16 3.88 22.09
N VAL A 82 -30.03 3.43 22.98
CA VAL A 82 -29.70 2.47 24.05
C VAL A 82 -30.09 1.06 23.64
N ASP A 83 -31.31 0.86 23.13
CA ASP A 83 -31.83 -0.49 22.87
C ASP A 83 -31.81 -0.87 21.38
N SER A 84 -31.51 0.08 20.48
CA SER A 84 -31.45 -0.21 19.05
C SER A 84 -30.18 -0.97 18.65
N SER A 85 -30.36 -2.05 17.88
CA SER A 85 -29.25 -2.76 17.26
C SER A 85 -28.49 -1.88 16.26
N GLY A 86 -27.17 -2.06 16.20
CA GLY A 86 -26.35 -1.50 15.12
C GLY A 86 -26.72 -2.06 13.74
N ILE A 87 -26.49 -1.26 12.69
CA ILE A 87 -26.61 -1.72 11.32
C ILE A 87 -25.30 -2.37 10.90
N TYR A 88 -25.36 -3.64 10.51
CA TYR A 88 -24.19 -4.37 10.06
C TYR A 88 -24.16 -4.52 8.54
N GLY A 89 -22.96 -4.58 7.99
CA GLY A 89 -22.70 -4.88 6.59
C GLY A 89 -21.63 -5.95 6.44
N HIS A 90 -21.40 -6.34 5.20
CA HIS A 90 -20.24 -7.13 4.82
C HIS A 90 -19.36 -6.34 3.85
N ARG A 91 -18.13 -6.80 3.67
CA ARG A 91 -17.22 -6.33 2.64
C ARG A 91 -16.42 -7.49 2.11
N THR A 92 -16.45 -7.67 0.80
CA THR A 92 -15.68 -8.71 0.10
C THR A 92 -14.35 -8.14 -0.41
N ASP A 93 -13.37 -9.02 -0.63
CA ASP A 93 -12.04 -8.66 -1.15
C ASP A 93 -11.40 -7.45 -0.45
N TRP A 94 -11.51 -7.41 0.88
CA TRP A 94 -10.79 -6.44 1.69
C TRP A 94 -9.31 -6.85 1.77
N ASN A 95 -8.44 -5.86 1.97
CA ASN A 95 -6.99 -5.93 2.09
C ASN A 95 -6.32 -5.97 0.72
N TYR A 96 -6.76 -5.10 -0.19
CA TYR A 96 -6.09 -4.94 -1.48
C TYR A 96 -4.88 -4.00 -1.33
N GLU A 97 -3.89 -4.17 -2.20
CA GLU A 97 -2.74 -3.28 -2.28
C GLU A 97 -2.43 -2.93 -3.74
N LYS A 98 -2.11 -1.67 -3.97
CA LYS A 98 -1.60 -1.17 -5.25
C LYS A 98 -0.30 -0.43 -4.99
N THR A 99 0.77 -0.89 -5.62
CA THR A 99 2.11 -0.34 -5.42
C THR A 99 2.66 0.17 -6.74
N PHE A 100 3.15 1.41 -6.75
CA PHE A 100 3.88 1.98 -7.87
C PHE A 100 5.27 2.43 -7.41
N THR A 101 6.29 1.99 -8.14
CA THR A 101 7.67 2.43 -7.95
C THR A 101 8.25 2.84 -9.28
N GLY A 102 8.77 4.06 -9.37
CA GLY A 102 9.39 4.61 -10.57
C GLY A 102 10.72 5.28 -10.27
N ARG A 103 11.71 5.08 -11.14
CA ARG A 103 13.02 5.73 -11.07
C ARG A 103 13.43 6.25 -12.44
N ALA A 104 13.83 7.51 -12.50
CA ALA A 104 14.45 8.11 -13.68
C ALA A 104 15.87 8.58 -13.34
N ALA A 105 16.80 8.42 -14.28
CA ALA A 105 18.18 8.86 -14.12
C ALA A 105 18.75 9.41 -15.43
N LEU A 106 19.47 10.53 -15.33
CA LEU A 106 20.20 11.15 -16.43
C LEU A 106 21.70 11.15 -16.09
N LEU A 107 22.48 10.51 -16.95
CA LEU A 107 23.93 10.47 -16.91
C LEU A 107 24.47 11.52 -17.88
N TRP A 108 25.44 12.31 -17.42
CA TRP A 108 26.28 13.17 -18.25
C TRP A 108 27.75 12.82 -18.07
N GLN A 109 28.42 12.49 -19.17
CA GLN A 109 29.81 12.07 -19.24
C GLN A 109 30.45 12.65 -20.52
N PRO A 110 30.85 13.93 -20.51
CA PRO A 110 31.52 14.61 -21.61
C PRO A 110 32.95 14.10 -21.87
N THR A 111 33.62 13.57 -20.85
CA THR A 111 34.98 13.02 -20.95
C THR A 111 35.09 11.72 -20.15
N GLU A 112 36.21 11.00 -20.28
CA GLU A 112 36.45 9.79 -19.48
C GLU A 112 36.67 10.09 -17.99
N SER A 113 37.14 11.31 -17.66
CA SER A 113 37.48 11.70 -16.29
C SER A 113 36.35 12.40 -15.53
N PHE A 114 35.27 12.83 -16.22
CA PHE A 114 34.16 13.53 -15.58
C PHE A 114 32.83 12.81 -15.82
N LYS A 115 32.09 12.58 -14.73
CA LYS A 115 30.79 11.92 -14.72
C LYS A 115 29.85 12.59 -13.71
N ALA A 116 28.65 12.94 -14.15
CA ALA A 116 27.57 13.44 -13.29
C ALA A 116 26.30 12.62 -13.50
N LEU A 117 25.61 12.27 -12.41
CA LEU A 117 24.37 11.49 -12.43
C LEU A 117 23.29 12.20 -11.61
N LEU A 118 22.19 12.55 -12.26
CA LEU A 118 20.96 12.99 -11.59
C LEU A 118 19.97 11.82 -11.57
N ALA A 119 19.37 11.53 -10.41
CA ALA A 119 18.37 10.48 -10.30
C ALA A 119 17.23 10.88 -9.35
N ILE A 120 16.00 10.52 -9.72
CA ILE A 120 14.80 10.66 -8.90
C ILE A 120 14.13 9.30 -8.74
N LEU A 121 13.71 8.98 -7.53
CA LEU A 121 12.96 7.79 -7.17
C LEU A 121 11.65 8.22 -6.53
N HIS A 122 10.56 7.60 -6.97
CA HIS A 122 9.25 7.70 -6.34
C HIS A 122 8.74 6.30 -6.03
N SER A 123 8.23 6.09 -4.82
CA SER A 123 7.55 4.87 -4.42
C SER A 123 6.31 5.23 -3.61
N GLY A 124 5.17 4.66 -3.98
CA GLY A 124 3.90 4.89 -3.33
C GLY A 124 3.09 3.60 -3.28
N LEU A 125 2.39 3.42 -2.16
CA LEU A 125 1.48 2.31 -1.94
C LEU A 125 0.09 2.87 -1.59
N ARG A 126 -0.95 2.22 -2.09
CA ARG A 126 -2.34 2.52 -1.76
C ARG A 126 -3.08 1.21 -1.58
N GLY A 127 -3.67 1.04 -0.41
CA GLY A 127 -4.44 -0.14 -0.09
C GLY A 127 -5.42 0.14 1.04
N ASP A 128 -6.07 -0.92 1.50
CA ASP A 128 -6.84 -0.94 2.72
C ASP A 128 -6.47 -2.17 3.55
N GLY A 129 -7.02 -2.30 4.76
CA GLY A 129 -6.57 -3.31 5.73
C GLY A 129 -5.23 -2.95 6.39
N GLY A 130 -4.39 -2.20 5.69
CA GLY A 130 -3.18 -1.53 6.18
C GLY A 130 -2.05 -2.53 6.52
N PRO A 131 -0.78 -2.23 6.23
CA PRO A 131 0.36 -2.95 6.80
C PRO A 131 0.58 -2.58 8.28
N GLN A 132 -0.49 -2.23 8.99
CA GLN A 132 -0.47 -1.99 10.41
C GLN A 132 -0.72 -3.33 11.09
N VAL A 133 0.31 -4.16 11.13
CA VAL A 133 0.42 -5.10 12.25
C VAL A 133 0.51 -4.18 13.48
N ASN A 134 -0.48 -4.27 14.36
CA ASN A 134 -0.33 -3.77 15.73
C ASN A 134 0.22 -4.96 16.52
N PRO A 135 1.55 -5.18 16.56
CA PRO A 135 2.14 -6.36 17.20
C PRO A 135 1.84 -6.39 18.71
N SER A 136 1.47 -5.25 19.28
CA SER A 136 1.00 -5.08 20.65
C SER A 136 -0.51 -5.26 20.81
N PHE A 137 -1.25 -5.65 19.77
CA PHE A 137 -2.65 -6.05 19.88
C PHE A 137 -2.76 -7.57 20.08
N PRO A 138 -2.97 -8.07 21.31
CA PRO A 138 -2.99 -9.50 21.62
C PRO A 138 -4.22 -10.25 21.07
N GLY A 139 -5.02 -9.61 20.19
CA GLY A 139 -6.37 -10.02 19.84
C GLY A 139 -7.39 -9.61 20.92
N GLY A 140 -8.60 -9.26 20.48
CA GLY A 140 -9.66 -8.77 21.35
C GLY A 140 -10.60 -7.80 20.62
N VAL A 141 -11.53 -7.21 21.35
CA VAL A 141 -12.29 -6.04 20.89
C VAL A 141 -11.35 -4.86 20.68
N SER A 142 -11.64 -4.00 19.69
CA SER A 142 -10.81 -2.82 19.40
C SER A 142 -10.63 -1.98 20.67
N PRO A 143 -9.40 -1.55 21.02
CA PRO A 143 -9.16 -0.70 22.20
C PRO A 143 -9.73 0.72 22.01
N LEU A 144 -10.22 1.02 20.81
CA LEU A 144 -10.92 2.26 20.46
C LEU A 144 -12.44 2.08 20.38
N ASP A 145 -12.99 0.91 20.75
CA ASP A 145 -14.42 0.70 20.83
C ASP A 145 -14.98 1.42 22.07
N PRO A 146 -15.77 2.49 21.91
CA PRO A 146 -16.31 3.24 23.05
C PRO A 146 -17.31 2.44 23.90
N ASN A 147 -17.80 1.30 23.41
CA ASN A 147 -18.70 0.42 24.17
C ASN A 147 -17.95 -0.53 25.10
N VAL A 148 -16.61 -0.54 25.05
CA VAL A 148 -15.79 -1.44 25.85
C VAL A 148 -15.01 -0.62 26.86
N THR A 149 -15.38 -0.74 28.14
CA THR A 149 -14.52 -0.27 29.23
C THR A 149 -13.46 -1.32 29.49
N LEU A 150 -12.22 -1.07 29.02
CA LEU A 150 -11.10 -1.92 29.36
C LEU A 150 -10.76 -1.74 30.86
N PRO A 151 -10.48 -2.81 31.60
CA PRO A 151 -9.93 -2.67 32.94
C PRO A 151 -8.62 -1.87 32.87
N PRO A 152 -8.26 -1.12 33.94
CA PRO A 152 -7.02 -0.35 33.96
C PRO A 152 -5.84 -1.24 33.58
N GLY A 153 -5.17 -0.90 32.48
CA GLY A 153 -3.96 -1.61 32.06
C GLY A 153 -2.91 -1.51 33.16
N GLY A 154 -2.42 -2.65 33.64
CA GLY A 154 -1.28 -2.68 34.55
C GLY A 154 -0.04 -2.01 33.92
N PRO A 155 1.00 -1.72 34.72
CA PRO A 155 2.22 -1.13 34.19
C PRO A 155 2.81 -2.01 33.08
N TYR A 156 3.07 -1.42 31.92
CA TYR A 156 3.75 -2.06 30.80
C TYR A 156 4.99 -1.27 30.40
N GLN A 157 5.97 -1.95 29.80
CA GLN A 157 7.18 -1.35 29.24
C GLN A 157 7.30 -1.83 27.80
N GLU A 158 7.30 -0.90 26.85
CA GLU A 158 7.40 -1.19 25.42
C GLU A 158 8.81 -0.84 24.93
N PHE A 159 9.41 -1.71 24.12
CA PHE A 159 10.66 -1.45 23.45
C PHE A 159 10.37 -1.24 21.96
N SER A 160 10.66 -0.03 21.47
CA SER A 160 10.64 0.26 20.04
C SER A 160 11.85 -0.39 19.38
N GLN A 161 11.63 -1.39 18.52
CA GLN A 161 12.63 -1.79 17.53
C GLN A 161 12.40 -0.95 16.28
N VAL A 162 13.34 -0.05 16.01
CA VAL A 162 13.45 0.73 14.77
C VAL A 162 14.02 -0.16 13.67
#